data_AF-A0AAU8IFN4-F1
#
_entry.id   AF-A0AAU8IFN4-F1
#
_cell.length_a   1.000
_cell.length_b   1.000
_cell.length_c   1.000
_cell.angle_alpha   90.00
_cell.angle_beta   90.00
_cell.angle_gamma   90.00
#
_symmetry.space_group_name_H-M   'P 1'
#
loop_
_entity.id
_entity.type
_entity.pdbx_description
1 polymer ?
#
loop_
_entity_poly.entity_id
_entity_poly.type
_entity_poly.pdbx_seq_one_letter_code
_entity_poly.pdbx_strand_id
1 'polypeptide(L)'
;MAQEITYLYGEEDLWSGDKLDTEKVTYQLILYCGVMLGASGASQAVRVLSSSLADQVLKKVPQQAMTKKFYYRIVQSIAKSFGAKMTKKVFAKSVSKVIPLIGGVVSGKITFATFLPMGMRLTDALDKVYFSYSHAGFEADW
;
A
#
# COMPACT_ATOMS: atom_id res chain seq x y z
N MET A 1 -2.02 -8.37 6.30
CA MET A 1 -1.42 -8.48 4.95
C MET A 1 -0.31 -7.46 4.73
N ALA A 2 -0.56 -6.14 4.78
CA ALA A 2 0.52 -5.15 4.60
C ALA A 2 1.69 -5.39 5.58
N GLN A 3 1.37 -5.43 6.87
CA GLN A 3 2.32 -5.70 7.96
C GLN A 3 2.97 -7.09 7.86
N GLU A 4 2.18 -8.11 7.52
CA GLU A 4 2.68 -9.47 7.29
C GLU A 4 3.73 -9.53 6.19
N ILE A 5 3.52 -8.80 5.09
CA ILE A 5 4.49 -8.74 3.99
C ILE A 5 5.76 -8.03 4.46
N THR A 6 5.63 -6.91 5.18
CA THR A 6 6.79 -6.14 5.64
C THR A 6 7.64 -6.89 6.67
N TYR A 7 7.06 -7.80 7.46
CA TYR A 7 7.85 -8.69 8.33
C TYR A 7 8.81 -9.58 7.55
N LEU A 8 8.45 -10.00 6.34
CA LEU A 8 9.34 -10.79 5.49
C LEU A 8 10.59 -10.01 5.05
N TYR A 9 10.56 -8.68 5.16
CA TYR A 9 11.66 -7.78 4.87
C TYR A 9 12.34 -7.23 6.13
N GLY A 10 11.98 -7.73 7.32
CA GLY A 10 12.61 -7.37 8.58
C GLY A 10 12.10 -6.07 9.22
N GLU A 11 10.96 -5.54 8.78
CA GLU A 11 10.31 -4.40 9.45
C GLU A 11 9.75 -4.81 10.82
N GLU A 12 9.79 -3.90 11.78
CA GLU A 12 9.23 -4.11 13.12
C GLU A 12 7.69 -3.99 13.13
N ASP A 13 7.07 -4.36 14.25
CA ASP A 13 5.63 -4.16 14.45
C ASP A 13 5.25 -2.69 14.27
N LEU A 14 4.24 -2.45 13.41
CA LEU A 14 3.61 -1.15 13.29
C LEU A 14 2.93 -0.73 14.60
N TRP A 15 2.64 -1.66 15.50
CA TRP A 15 1.95 -1.42 16.76
C TRP A 15 2.80 -1.95 17.91
N SER A 16 3.56 -1.07 18.58
CA SER A 16 4.36 -1.43 19.75
C SER A 16 3.84 -0.73 21.02
N GLY A 17 3.04 -1.45 21.80
CA GLY A 17 2.63 -1.07 23.16
C GLY A 17 2.01 0.32 23.35
N ASP A 18 2.19 0.88 24.55
CA ASP A 18 1.48 2.07 25.09
C ASP A 18 2.05 3.42 24.62
N LYS A 19 3.08 3.41 23.75
CA LYS A 19 3.64 4.60 23.10
C LYS A 19 3.58 4.44 21.59
N LEU A 20 2.35 4.44 21.08
CA LEU A 20 2.12 4.47 19.65
C LEU A 20 2.47 5.87 19.11
N ASP A 21 3.54 5.97 18.31
CA ASP A 21 3.70 7.11 17.40
C ASP A 21 2.62 6.99 16.31
N THR A 22 1.42 7.41 16.70
CA THR A 22 0.19 7.24 15.93
C THR A 22 0.33 7.89 14.55
N GLU A 23 1.10 8.97 14.47
CA GLU A 23 1.36 9.68 13.23
C GLU A 23 2.25 8.84 12.30
N LYS A 24 3.41 8.36 12.78
CA LYS A 24 4.32 7.51 11.99
C LYS A 24 3.63 6.24 11.49
N VAL A 25 2.91 5.56 12.38
CA VAL A 25 2.18 4.32 12.08
C VAL A 25 1.09 4.56 11.04
N THR A 26 0.33 5.64 11.19
CA THR A 26 -0.70 6.03 10.22
C THR A 26 -0.10 6.31 8.85
N TYR A 27 1.02 7.03 8.78
CA TYR A 27 1.68 7.32 7.51
C TYR A 27 2.23 6.06 6.83
N GLN A 28 2.92 5.18 7.56
CA GLN A 28 3.44 3.93 7.00
C GLN A 28 2.30 3.06 6.47
N LEU A 29 1.21 2.92 7.24
CA LEU A 29 0.04 2.13 6.82
C LEU A 29 -0.62 2.71 5.57
N ILE A 30 -0.75 4.04 5.48
CA ILE A 30 -1.28 4.73 4.30
C ILE A 30 -0.38 4.54 3.08
N LEU A 31 0.94 4.58 3.25
CA LEU A 31 1.89 4.29 2.17
C LEU A 31 1.73 2.86 1.68
N TYR A 32 1.76 1.86 2.56
CA TYR A 32 1.58 0.47 2.18
C TYR A 32 0.23 0.22 1.51
N CYS A 33 -0.85 0.78 2.05
CA CYS A 33 -2.18 0.69 1.43
C CYS A 33 -2.21 1.38 0.05
N GLY A 34 -1.53 2.52 -0.09
CA GLY A 34 -1.34 3.19 -1.37
C GLY A 34 -0.65 2.29 -2.39
N VAL A 35 0.45 1.65 -2.01
CA VAL A 35 1.21 0.71 -2.88
C VAL A 35 0.34 -0.47 -3.29
N MET A 36 -0.31 -1.12 -2.32
CA MET A 36 -1.20 -2.26 -2.55
C MET A 36 -2.32 -1.91 -3.54
N LEU A 37 -2.91 -0.72 -3.40
CA LEU A 37 -3.95 -0.23 -4.31
C LEU A 37 -3.42 0.30 -5.65
N GLY A 38 -2.09 0.38 -5.82
CA GLY A 38 -1.44 0.77 -7.07
C GLY A 38 -1.24 2.28 -7.24
N ALA A 39 -1.23 3.05 -6.15
CA ALA A 39 -0.85 4.45 -6.18
C ALA A 39 0.65 4.58 -6.43
N SER A 40 1.04 4.94 -7.66
CA SER A 40 2.45 5.07 -8.08
C SER A 40 3.28 5.96 -7.16
N GLY A 41 2.70 7.08 -6.70
CA GLY A 41 3.37 7.97 -5.75
C GLY A 41 3.72 7.26 -4.43
N ALA A 42 2.83 6.42 -3.91
CA ALA A 42 3.13 5.65 -2.70
C ALA A 42 4.28 4.66 -2.93
N SER A 43 4.34 4.00 -4.10
CA SER A 43 5.44 3.09 -4.45
C SER A 43 6.78 3.80 -4.59
N GLN A 44 6.79 5.02 -5.12
CA GLN A 44 7.99 5.85 -5.15
C GLN A 44 8.41 6.27 -3.74
N ALA A 45 7.47 6.71 -2.89
CA ALA A 45 7.77 7.11 -1.53
C ALA A 45 8.35 5.97 -0.69
N VAL A 46 7.75 4.78 -0.73
CA VAL A 46 8.29 3.60 -0.04
C VAL A 46 9.69 3.28 -0.55
N ARG A 47 9.92 3.35 -1.87
CA ARG A 47 11.24 3.08 -2.44
C ARG A 47 12.32 4.07 -2.00
N VAL A 48 12.00 5.36 -1.97
CA VAL A 48 12.92 6.40 -1.51
C VAL A 48 13.20 6.28 -0.02
N LEU A 49 12.16 6.14 0.81
CA LEU A 49 12.27 6.12 2.27
C LEU A 49 13.00 4.87 2.78
N SER A 50 12.80 3.73 2.13
CA SER A 50 13.42 2.48 2.54
C SER A 50 14.81 2.24 1.91
N SER A 51 15.24 3.09 0.97
CA SER A 51 16.57 2.94 0.35
C SER A 51 17.70 3.36 1.29
N SER A 52 18.84 2.66 1.22
CA SER A 52 20.08 3.03 1.92
C SER A 52 20.66 4.39 1.48
N LEU A 53 20.12 4.98 0.42
CA LEU A 53 20.48 6.31 -0.09
C LEU A 53 19.47 7.40 0.30
N ALA A 54 18.50 7.10 1.17
CA ALA A 54 17.39 7.99 1.52
C ALA A 54 17.84 9.44 1.79
N ASP A 55 18.87 9.67 2.61
CA ASP A 55 19.34 11.02 2.94
C ASP A 55 19.89 11.81 1.75
N GLN A 56 20.48 11.12 0.76
CA GLN A 56 21.02 11.76 -0.45
C GLN A 56 19.90 12.00 -1.47
N VAL A 57 18.95 11.08 -1.54
CA VAL A 57 17.80 11.14 -2.45
C VAL A 57 16.81 12.20 -1.98
N LEU A 58 16.48 12.25 -0.69
CA LEU A 58 15.57 13.24 -0.09
C LEU A 58 16.07 14.68 -0.28
N LYS A 59 17.39 14.90 -0.38
CA LYS A 59 17.99 16.21 -0.69
C LYS A 59 17.79 16.65 -2.15
N LYS A 60 17.64 15.68 -3.07
CA LYS A 60 17.44 15.93 -4.51
C LYS A 60 15.98 15.90 -4.93
N VAL A 61 15.11 15.23 -4.16
CA VAL A 61 13.67 15.22 -4.39
C VAL A 61 13.14 16.63 -4.14
N PRO A 62 12.34 17.20 -5.08
CA PRO A 62 11.73 18.51 -4.85
C PRO A 62 10.90 18.45 -3.56
N GLN A 63 11.12 19.37 -2.62
CA GLN A 63 10.38 19.45 -1.34
C GLN A 63 8.85 19.43 -1.53
N GLN A 64 8.37 19.79 -2.72
CA GLN A 64 6.96 19.69 -3.13
C GLN A 64 6.40 18.25 -3.11
N ALA A 65 7.23 17.22 -3.24
CA ALA A 65 6.84 15.80 -3.17
C ALA A 65 6.46 15.34 -1.76
N MET A 66 7.00 15.98 -0.71
CA MET A 66 6.68 15.68 0.70
C MET A 66 5.59 16.60 1.28
N THR A 67 4.70 17.13 0.45
CA THR A 67 3.66 18.07 0.89
C THR A 67 2.35 17.38 1.27
N LYS A 68 1.53 18.05 2.07
CA LYS A 68 0.14 17.67 2.42
C LYS A 68 -0.69 17.22 1.19
N LYS A 69 -0.40 17.77 0.01
CA LYS A 69 -1.05 17.43 -1.27
C LYS A 69 -0.68 16.04 -1.78
N PHE A 70 0.55 15.58 -1.55
CA PHE A 70 1.01 14.24 -1.92
C PHE A 70 0.32 13.18 -1.06
N TYR A 71 0.36 13.37 0.26
CA TYR A 71 -0.39 12.55 1.22
C TYR A 71 -1.88 12.49 0.86
N TYR A 72 -2.49 13.64 0.57
CA TYR A 72 -3.89 13.70 0.16
C TYR A 72 -4.16 12.90 -1.12
N ARG A 73 -3.26 12.91 -2.10
CA ARG A 73 -3.42 12.10 -3.34
C ARG A 73 -3.39 10.59 -3.05
N ILE A 74 -2.57 10.14 -2.11
CA ILE A 74 -2.53 8.72 -1.70
C ILE A 74 -3.83 8.36 -1.01
N VAL A 75 -4.25 9.14 -0.02
CA VAL A 75 -5.53 8.95 0.69
C VAL A 75 -6.71 8.99 -0.28
N GLN A 76 -6.69 9.88 -1.28
CA GLN A 76 -7.71 9.96 -2.32
C GLN A 76 -7.73 8.70 -3.20
N SER A 77 -6.57 8.12 -3.52
CA SER A 77 -6.48 6.84 -4.26
C SER A 77 -7.07 5.68 -3.45
N ILE A 78 -6.79 5.66 -2.14
CA ILE A 78 -7.39 4.70 -1.20
C ILE A 78 -8.91 4.88 -1.20
N ALA A 79 -9.40 6.09 -0.96
CA ALA A 79 -10.83 6.41 -0.93
C ALA A 79 -11.55 6.06 -2.24
N LYS A 80 -10.94 6.37 -3.41
CA LYS A 80 -11.48 6.01 -4.73
C LYS A 80 -11.58 4.50 -4.90
N SER A 81 -10.60 3.73 -4.44
CA SER A 81 -10.61 2.28 -4.55
C SER A 81 -11.76 1.64 -3.78
N PHE A 82 -12.13 2.19 -2.62
CA PHE A 82 -13.29 1.75 -1.84
C PHE A 82 -14.60 2.29 -2.41
N GLY A 83 -14.65 3.56 -2.83
CA GLY A 83 -15.85 4.17 -3.40
C GLY A 83 -16.25 3.63 -4.78
N ALA A 84 -15.28 3.32 -5.65
CA ALA A 84 -15.54 2.81 -7.00
C ALA A 84 -16.00 1.35 -7.02
N LYS A 85 -15.68 0.57 -5.98
CA LYS A 85 -16.02 -0.87 -5.90
C LYS A 85 -17.42 -1.13 -5.37
N MET A 86 -18.16 -0.10 -4.92
CA MET A 86 -19.56 -0.20 -4.53
C MET A 86 -20.47 -0.29 -5.77
N THR A 87 -20.42 -1.42 -6.48
CA THR A 87 -21.30 -1.63 -7.64
C THR A 87 -22.64 -2.22 -7.20
N LYS A 88 -23.74 -1.74 -7.80
CA LYS A 88 -25.09 -2.32 -7.58
C LYS A 88 -25.12 -3.84 -7.80
N LYS A 89 -24.22 -4.38 -8.63
CA LYS A 89 -24.03 -5.83 -8.83
C LYS A 89 -23.53 -6.56 -7.58
N VAL A 90 -22.59 -6.00 -6.82
CA VAL A 90 -22.10 -6.60 -5.56
C VAL A 90 -23.19 -6.57 -4.50
N PHE A 91 -23.88 -5.43 -4.37
CA PHE A 91 -24.98 -5.27 -3.41
C PHE A 91 -26.18 -6.19 -3.73
N ALA A 92 -26.60 -6.25 -5.00
CA ALA A 92 -27.68 -7.14 -5.44
C ALA A 92 -27.33 -8.64 -5.27
N LYS A 93 -26.05 -9.00 -5.40
CA LYS A 93 -25.56 -10.37 -5.15
C LYS A 93 -25.52 -10.72 -3.65
N SER A 94 -25.39 -9.72 -2.78
CA SER A 94 -25.41 -9.90 -1.32
C SER A 94 -26.82 -10.06 -0.75
N VAL A 95 -27.83 -9.42 -1.36
CA VAL A 95 -29.22 -9.42 -0.86
C VAL A 95 -30.04 -10.61 -1.37
N SER A 96 -29.64 -11.26 -2.47
CA SER A 96 -30.55 -12.18 -3.21
C SER A 96 -30.33 -13.70 -3.06
N LYS A 97 -29.37 -14.22 -2.27
CA LYS A 97 -29.27 -15.70 -2.11
C LYS A 97 -28.57 -16.16 -0.82
N VAL A 98 -29.40 -16.27 0.21
CA VAL A 98 -29.59 -17.47 1.05
C VAL A 98 -28.53 -18.58 0.85
N ILE A 99 -27.70 -18.77 1.90
CA ILE A 99 -26.82 -19.90 2.29
C ILE A 99 -25.35 -19.45 2.53
N PRO A 100 -24.88 -19.42 3.80
CA PRO A 100 -23.52 -19.01 4.20
C PRO A 100 -22.37 -19.71 3.47
N LEU A 101 -22.53 -20.98 3.06
CA LEU A 101 -21.52 -21.76 2.34
C LEU A 101 -21.21 -21.22 0.94
N ILE A 102 -22.24 -20.86 0.17
CA ILE A 102 -22.07 -20.28 -1.18
C ILE A 102 -21.53 -18.86 -1.07
N GLY A 103 -22.01 -18.11 -0.06
CA GLY A 103 -21.50 -16.78 0.28
C GLY A 103 -20.01 -16.80 0.60
N GLY A 104 -19.54 -17.77 1.39
CA GLY A 104 -18.13 -17.93 1.78
C GLY A 104 -17.20 -18.27 0.61
N VAL A 105 -17.61 -19.15 -0.31
CA VAL A 105 -16.80 -19.48 -1.50
C VAL A 105 -16.70 -18.28 -2.44
N VAL A 106 -17.80 -17.55 -2.67
CA VAL A 106 -17.81 -16.36 -3.54
C VAL A 106 -17.01 -15.23 -2.92
N SER A 107 -17.19 -14.95 -1.62
CA SER A 107 -16.43 -13.90 -0.93
C SER A 107 -14.96 -14.24 -0.83
N GLY A 108 -14.60 -15.49 -0.51
CA GLY A 108 -13.22 -15.97 -0.49
C GLY A 108 -12.51 -15.81 -1.83
N LYS A 109 -13.18 -16.15 -2.94
CA LYS A 109 -12.63 -15.92 -4.30
C LYS A 109 -12.42 -14.44 -4.61
N ILE A 110 -13.37 -13.58 -4.25
CA ILE A 110 -13.26 -12.13 -4.43
C ILE A 110 -12.11 -11.57 -3.58
N THR A 111 -12.01 -11.98 -2.32
CA THR A 111 -10.92 -11.60 -1.42
C THR A 111 -9.59 -12.05 -2.00
N PHE A 112 -9.44 -13.31 -2.40
CA PHE A 112 -8.21 -13.84 -2.98
C PHE A 112 -7.81 -13.08 -4.26
N ALA A 113 -8.74 -12.92 -5.20
CA ALA A 113 -8.50 -12.20 -6.45
C ALA A 113 -8.15 -10.72 -6.24
N THR A 114 -8.61 -10.11 -5.14
CA THR A 114 -8.26 -8.74 -4.78
C THR A 114 -6.93 -8.68 -4.03
N PHE A 115 -6.69 -9.58 -3.08
CA PHE A 115 -5.56 -9.56 -2.17
C PHE A 115 -4.26 -9.98 -2.85
N LEU A 116 -4.32 -10.95 -3.77
CA LEU A 116 -3.17 -11.43 -4.51
C LEU A 116 -2.42 -10.28 -5.25
N PRO A 117 -3.06 -9.48 -6.13
CA PRO A 117 -2.36 -8.39 -6.80
C PRO A 117 -1.95 -7.27 -5.83
N MET A 118 -2.69 -7.06 -4.74
CA MET A 118 -2.33 -6.07 -3.72
C MET A 118 -1.03 -6.47 -3.00
N GLY A 119 -0.89 -7.74 -2.63
CA GLY A 119 0.32 -8.27 -2.02
C GLY A 119 1.52 -8.19 -2.96
N MET A 120 1.37 -8.69 -4.20
CA MET A 120 2.46 -8.66 -5.18
C MET A 120 2.99 -7.24 -5.45
N ARG A 121 2.12 -6.23 -5.53
CA ARG A 121 2.57 -4.84 -5.69
C ARG A 121 3.41 -4.33 -4.52
N LEU A 122 3.09 -4.74 -3.29
CA LEU A 122 3.86 -4.36 -2.12
C LEU A 122 5.18 -5.12 -2.06
N THR A 123 5.17 -6.42 -2.33
CA THR A 123 6.37 -7.26 -2.50
C THR A 123 7.30 -6.67 -3.56
N ASP A 124 6.80 -6.38 -4.76
CA ASP A 124 7.60 -5.78 -5.85
C ASP A 124 8.21 -4.44 -5.46
N ALA A 125 7.48 -3.63 -4.68
CA ALA A 125 7.98 -2.35 -4.21
C ALA A 125 9.10 -2.53 -3.18
N LEU A 126 8.97 -3.50 -2.27
CA LEU A 126 9.97 -3.79 -1.22
C LEU A 126 11.19 -4.53 -1.76
N ASP A 127 11.02 -5.52 -2.65
CA ASP A 127 12.13 -6.26 -3.28
C ASP A 127 13.10 -5.32 -4.00
N LYS A 128 12.55 -4.35 -4.74
CA LYS A 128 13.35 -3.34 -5.44
C LYS A 128 14.22 -2.53 -4.49
N VAL A 129 13.78 -2.33 -3.25
CA VAL A 129 14.53 -1.58 -2.25
C VAL A 129 15.57 -2.46 -1.59
N TYR A 130 15.14 -3.58 -1.03
CA TYR A 130 15.96 -4.40 -0.14
C TYR A 130 17.03 -5.20 -0.90
N PHE A 131 16.80 -5.53 -2.16
CA PHE A 131 17.72 -6.38 -2.93
C PHE A 131 18.29 -5.73 -4.19
N SER A 132 17.81 -4.56 -4.64
CA SER A 132 18.18 -4.03 -5.97
C SER A 132 18.09 -2.51 -6.16
N TYR A 133 18.21 -1.68 -5.10
CA TYR A 133 18.09 -0.23 -5.29
C TYR A 133 19.39 0.36 -5.84
N SER A 134 19.39 0.75 -7.12
CA SER A 134 20.52 1.36 -7.82
C SER A 134 20.21 2.81 -8.23
N HIS A 135 21.23 3.61 -8.53
CA HIS A 135 21.05 4.98 -9.06
C HIS A 135 20.18 5.03 -10.33
N ALA A 136 20.23 4.00 -11.18
CA ALA A 136 19.37 3.89 -12.35
C ALA A 136 17.88 3.72 -11.99
N GLY A 137 17.57 3.10 -10.85
CA GLY A 137 16.20 2.98 -10.35
C GLY A 137 15.59 4.30 -9.90
N PHE A 138 16.41 5.27 -9.49
CA PHE A 138 15.96 6.60 -9.09
C PHE A 138 15.53 7.45 -10.29
N GLU A 139 16.34 7.50 -11.36
CA GLU A 139 15.98 8.25 -12.59
C GLU A 139 14.79 7.67 -13.34
N ALA A 140 14.42 6.41 -13.07
CA ALA A 140 13.20 5.83 -13.63
C ALA A 140 11.93 6.25 -12.85
N ASP A 141 12.08 6.69 -11.61
CA ASP A 141 10.98 7.05 -10.71
C ASP A 141 10.65 8.56 -10.73
N TRP A 142 11.56 9.40 -11.25
CA TRP A 142 11.52 10.87 -11.28
C TRP A 142 11.99 11.43 -12.61
#